data_AF-A0A1T5HAX1-F1
#
_entry.id   AF-A0A1T5HAX1-F1
#
_cell.length_a   1.000
_cell.length_b   1.000
_cell.length_c   1.000
_cell.angle_alpha   90.00
_cell.angle_beta   90.00
_cell.angle_gamma   90.00
#
_symmetry.space_group_name_H-M   'P 1'
#
loop_
_entity.id
_entity.type
_entity.pdbx_description
1 polymer ?
#
loop_
_entity_poly.entity_id
_entity_poly.type
_entity_poly.pdbx_seq_one_letter_code
_entity_poly.pdbx_strand_id
1 'polypeptide(L)'
;MFIKSNLRNEQRSFTEAEAQLLIQQHETVKAFFRRDSSVEIVNSLNTLVETLLFSEESDNVTSEMRVHIAKQLRVVTLITKLGETTVKW
;
A
#
# COMPACT_ATOMS: atom_id res chain seq x y z
N MET A 1 17.04 -23.63 -6.17
CA MET A 1 17.93 -22.83 -5.31
C MET A 1 17.24 -22.68 -3.96
N PHE A 2 17.70 -23.39 -2.93
CA PHE A 2 17.10 -23.33 -1.59
C PHE A 2 17.85 -22.30 -0.76
N ILE A 3 17.22 -21.17 -0.46
CA ILE A 3 17.77 -20.17 0.44
C ILE A 3 17.51 -20.68 1.87
N LYS A 4 18.51 -21.31 2.48
CA LYS A 4 18.55 -21.52 3.94
C LYS A 4 18.84 -20.17 4.59
N SER A 5 17.79 -19.45 4.97
CA SER A 5 17.96 -18.31 5.88
C SER A 5 18.35 -18.87 7.25
N ASN A 6 19.62 -18.73 7.62
CA ASN A 6 20.11 -18.88 8.98
C ASN A 6 19.49 -17.78 9.86
N LEU A 7 18.20 -17.89 10.17
CA LEU A 7 17.57 -17.15 11.25
C LEU A 7 18.07 -17.78 12.55
N ARG A 8 19.20 -17.27 13.04
CA ARG A 8 19.56 -17.45 14.46
C ARG A 8 18.38 -16.94 15.26
N ASN A 9 17.76 -17.84 16.02
CA ASN A 9 16.83 -17.54 17.10
C ASN A 9 17.55 -16.71 18.16
N GLU A 10 17.70 -15.41 17.93
CA GLU A 10 17.80 -14.45 19.00
C GLU A 10 16.38 -13.98 19.31
N GLN A 11 15.61 -14.83 20.00
CA GLN A 11 14.39 -14.37 20.67
C GLN A 11 14.83 -13.48 21.82
N ARG A 12 15.10 -12.20 21.52
CA ARG A 12 15.12 -11.16 22.54
C ARG A 12 13.73 -11.13 23.15
N SER A 13 13.63 -11.56 24.40
CA SER A 13 12.46 -11.31 25.23
C SER A 13 12.31 -9.79 25.34
N PHE A 14 11.26 -9.24 24.74
CA PHE A 14 10.91 -7.85 24.97
C PHE A 14 10.62 -7.66 26.46
N THR A 15 11.15 -6.59 27.02
CA THR A 15 10.68 -6.11 28.32
C THR A 15 9.23 -5.68 28.20
N GLU A 16 8.47 -5.72 29.30
CA GLU A 16 7.04 -5.36 29.28
C GLU A 16 6.82 -3.92 28.77
N ALA A 17 7.75 -3.01 29.08
CA ALA A 17 7.77 -1.65 28.53
C ALA A 17 7.96 -1.58 27.01
N GLU A 18 8.86 -2.40 26.44
CA GLU A 18 9.07 -2.47 24.99
C GLU A 18 7.86 -3.10 24.28
N ALA A 19 7.23 -4.10 24.88
CA ALA A 19 6.00 -4.70 24.37
C ALA A 19 4.85 -3.68 24.36
N GLN A 20 4.68 -2.90 25.44
CA GLN A 20 3.69 -1.83 25.50
C GLN A 20 3.91 -0.78 24.41
N LEU A 21 5.17 -0.38 24.19
CA LEU A 21 5.55 0.62 23.19
C LEU A 21 5.28 0.11 21.77
N LEU A 22 5.58 -1.15 21.49
CA LEU A 22 5.26 -1.79 20.21
C LEU A 22 3.75 -1.87 19.97
N ILE A 23 2.95 -2.20 20.98
CA ILE A 23 1.49 -2.21 20.89
C ILE A 23 0.97 -0.80 20.58
N GLN A 24 1.50 0.22 21.27
CA GLN A 24 1.08 1.60 21.07
C GLN A 24 1.46 2.13 19.67
N GLN A 25 2.64 1.78 19.17
CA GLN A 25 3.05 2.07 17.80
C GLN A 25 2.15 1.35 16.78
N HIS A 26 1.86 0.07 17.01
CA HIS A 26 0.97 -0.71 16.14
C HIS A 26 -0.43 -0.09 16.07
N GLU A 27 -1.01 0.30 17.21
CA GLU A 27 -2.33 0.94 17.25
C GLU A 27 -2.31 2.34 16.61
N THR A 28 -1.21 3.08 16.72
CA THR A 28 -1.05 4.38 16.02
C THR A 28 -1.02 4.19 14.50
N VAL A 29 -0.23 3.23 14.02
CA VAL A 29 -0.13 2.90 12.59
C VAL A 29 -1.48 2.40 12.08
N LYS A 30 -2.13 1.52 12.82
CA LYS A 30 -3.47 1.00 12.49
C LYS A 30 -4.53 2.10 12.49
N ALA A 31 -4.49 3.04 13.42
CA ALA A 31 -5.39 4.19 13.45
C ALA A 31 -5.15 5.12 12.26
N PHE A 32 -3.88 5.34 11.89
CA PHE A 32 -3.50 6.11 10.71
C PHE A 32 -4.06 5.48 9.42
N PHE A 33 -3.90 4.17 9.24
CA PHE A 33 -4.45 3.43 8.09
C PHE A 33 -5.96 3.12 8.20
N ARG A 34 -6.62 3.44 9.32
CA ARG A 34 -8.08 3.39 9.46
C ARG A 34 -8.76 4.68 9.03
N ARG A 35 -8.01 5.78 8.92
CA ARG A 35 -8.57 7.10 8.63
C ARG A 35 -9.24 7.13 7.26
N ASP A 36 -8.60 6.49 6.27
CA ASP A 36 -9.11 6.32 4.92
C ASP A 36 -9.04 4.83 4.58
N SER A 37 -10.08 4.27 3.97
CA SER A 37 -10.06 2.89 3.50
C SER A 37 -9.00 2.69 2.41
N SER A 38 -8.56 1.45 2.21
CA SER A 38 -7.60 1.15 1.15
C SER A 38 -8.11 1.58 -0.23
N VAL A 39 -9.42 1.47 -0.45
CA VAL A 39 -10.10 1.99 -1.65
C VAL A 39 -10.05 3.52 -1.72
N GLU A 40 -10.29 4.24 -0.63
CA GLU A 40 -10.25 5.71 -0.61
C GLU A 40 -8.85 6.25 -0.92
N ILE A 41 -7.81 5.61 -0.38
CA ILE A 41 -6.41 5.96 -0.65
C ILE A 41 -6.07 5.72 -2.13
N VAL A 42 -6.43 4.56 -2.68
CA VAL A 42 -6.14 4.22 -4.08
C VAL A 42 -6.93 5.10 -5.04
N ASN A 43 -8.18 5.43 -4.73
CA ASN A 43 -8.97 6.36 -5.53
C ASN A 43 -8.36 7.78 -5.55
N SER A 44 -7.87 8.24 -4.41
CA SER A 44 -7.19 9.54 -4.30
C SER A 44 -5.89 9.56 -5.11
N LEU A 45 -5.10 8.49 -5.04
CA LEU A 45 -3.88 8.33 -5.84
C LEU A 45 -4.19 8.27 -7.34
N ASN A 46 -5.21 7.52 -7.75
CA ASN A 46 -5.65 7.49 -9.15
C ASN A 46 -5.99 8.91 -9.65
N THR A 47 -6.75 9.67 -8.86
CA THR A 47 -7.17 11.03 -9.22
C THR A 47 -5.98 11.98 -9.38
N LEU A 48 -5.01 11.92 -8.46
CA LEU A 48 -3.77 12.70 -8.52
C LEU A 48 -2.94 12.36 -9.75
N VAL A 49 -2.77 11.06 -10.02
CA VAL A 49 -1.98 10.59 -11.16
C VAL A 49 -2.67 10.94 -12.48
N GLU A 50 -3.99 10.78 -12.60
CA GLU A 50 -4.74 11.20 -13.78
C GLU A 50 -4.62 12.72 -14.00
N THR A 51 -4.75 13.52 -12.96
CA THR A 51 -4.58 14.98 -13.04
C THR A 51 -3.19 15.35 -13.55
N LEU A 52 -2.14 14.66 -13.10
CA LEU A 52 -0.77 14.88 -13.57
C LEU A 52 -0.59 14.45 -15.03
N LEU A 53 -1.06 13.24 -15.37
CA LEU A 53 -0.89 12.66 -16.71
C LEU A 53 -1.63 13.41 -17.81
N PHE A 54 -2.77 14.01 -17.46
CA PHE A 54 -3.60 14.80 -18.38
C PHE A 54 -3.39 16.31 -18.23
N SER A 55 -2.43 16.75 -17.41
CA SER A 55 -2.03 18.17 -17.38
C SER A 55 -1.36 18.57 -18.69
N GLU A 56 -1.68 19.76 -19.18
CA GLU A 56 -1.13 20.30 -20.43
C GLU A 56 0.39 20.57 -20.34
N GLU A 57 0.95 20.66 -19.13
CA GLU A 57 2.36 20.94 -18.84
C GLU A 57 3.25 19.69 -18.80
N SER A 58 2.70 18.50 -19.00
CA SER A 58 3.46 17.24 -18.92
C SER A 58 4.24 16.94 -20.20
N ASP A 59 5.27 17.73 -20.49
CA ASP A 59 6.13 17.62 -21.68
C ASP A 59 6.85 16.25 -21.82
N ASN A 60 7.03 15.52 -20.72
CA ASN A 60 7.85 14.31 -20.68
C ASN A 60 7.06 12.98 -20.64
N VAL A 61 5.74 13.02 -20.80
CA VAL A 61 4.91 11.81 -20.78
C VAL A 61 4.32 11.54 -22.15
N THR A 62 4.78 10.48 -22.79
CA THR A 62 4.23 10.02 -24.07
C THR A 62 2.83 9.42 -23.88
N SER A 63 2.06 9.36 -24.97
CA SER A 63 0.74 8.71 -24.94
C SER A 63 0.81 7.23 -24.56
N GLU A 64 1.88 6.52 -24.93
CA GLU A 64 2.10 5.12 -24.54
C GLU A 64 2.36 4.98 -23.04
N MET A 65 3.15 5.90 -22.45
CA MET A 65 3.37 5.95 -21.00
C MET A 65 2.06 6.21 -20.25
N ARG A 66 1.21 7.12 -20.73
CA ARG A 66 -0.13 7.36 -20.15
C ARG A 66 -0.97 6.09 -20.12
N VAL A 67 -1.01 5.34 -21.23
CA VAL A 67 -1.76 4.07 -21.31
C VAL A 67 -1.18 3.03 -20.37
N HIS A 68 0.16 2.93 -20.27
CA HIS A 68 0.80 1.99 -19.35
C HIS A 68 0.46 2.30 -17.90
N ILE A 69 0.57 3.58 -17.49
CA ILE A 69 0.27 3.99 -16.12
C ILE A 69 -1.21 3.77 -15.79
N ALA A 70 -2.14 4.13 -16.70
CA ALA A 70 -3.56 3.85 -16.52
C ALA A 70 -3.87 2.35 -16.33
N LYS A 71 -3.14 1.46 -17.01
CA LYS A 71 -3.27 0.00 -16.80
C LYS A 71 -2.80 -0.41 -15.40
N GLN A 72 -1.67 0.12 -14.93
CA GLN A 72 -1.17 -0.16 -13.58
C GLN A 72 -2.15 0.31 -12.50
N LEU A 73 -2.72 1.52 -12.65
CA LEU A 73 -3.75 2.05 -11.74
C LEU A 73 -4.99 1.15 -11.68
N ARG A 74 -5.44 0.63 -12.82
CA ARG A 74 -6.56 -0.33 -12.87
C ARG A 74 -6.26 -1.63 -12.13
N VAL A 75 -5.04 -2.17 -12.27
CA VAL A 75 -4.61 -3.39 -11.56
C VAL A 75 -4.58 -3.15 -10.06
N VAL A 76 -3.99 -2.05 -9.60
CA VAL A 76 -3.97 -1.68 -8.17
C VAL A 76 -5.39 -1.53 -7.63
N THR A 77 -6.26 -0.82 -8.35
CA THR A 77 -7.67 -0.66 -7.98
C THR A 77 -8.41 -1.99 -7.85
N LEU A 78 -8.16 -2.93 -8.78
CA LEU A 78 -8.76 -4.26 -8.74
C LEU A 78 -8.29 -5.05 -7.51
N ILE A 79 -6.98 -5.06 -7.23
CA ILE A 79 -6.40 -5.75 -6.07
C ILE A 79 -6.98 -5.19 -4.77
N THR A 80 -7.06 -3.86 -4.65
CA THR A 80 -7.60 -3.19 -3.48
C THR A 80 -9.07 -3.53 -3.26
N LYS A 81 -9.89 -3.49 -4.32
CA LYS A 81 -11.30 -3.91 -4.24
C LYS A 81 -11.46 -5.38 -3.87
N LEU A 82 -10.61 -6.27 -4.40
CA LEU A 82 -10.61 -7.68 -4.03
C LEU A 82 -10.20 -7.88 -2.56
N GLY A 83 -9.26 -7.09 -2.04
CA GLY A 83 -8.87 -7.12 -0.63
C GLY A 83 -9.95 -6.65 0.34
N GLU A 84 -10.80 -5.70 -0.08
CA GLU A 84 -11.99 -5.29 0.69
C GLU A 84 -13.19 -6.23 0.50
N THR A 85 -13.16 -7.06 -0.54
CA THR A 85 -14.18 -8.09 -0.74
C THR A 85 -13.91 -9.22 0.24
N THR A 86 -14.63 -9.28 1.36
CA THR A 86 -14.65 -10.48 2.20
C THR A 86 -15.14 -11.66 1.39
N VAL A 87 -14.22 -12.53 0.96
CA VAL A 87 -14.56 -13.83 0.37
C VAL A 87 -15.17 -14.67 1.48
N LYS A 88 -16.50 -14.72 1.52
CA LYS A 88 -17.23 -15.70 2.33
C LYS A 88 -17.13 -17.04 1.60
N TRP A 89 -16.36 -17.95 2.16
CA TRP A 89 -16.38 -19.37 1.82
C TRP A 89 -17.58 -20.05 2.47
#